data_AF-A0A7V2U0H0-F1
#
_entry.id   AF-A0A7V2U0H0-F1
#
_cell.length_a   1.000
_cell.length_b   1.000
_cell.length_c   1.000
_cell.angle_alpha   90.00
_cell.angle_beta   90.00
_cell.angle_gamma   90.00
#
_symmetry.space_group_name_H-M   'P 1'
#
loop_
_entity.id
_entity.type
_entity.pdbx_description
1 polymer ?
#
loop_
_entity_poly.entity_id
_entity_poly.type
_entity_poly.pdbx_seq_one_letter_code
_entity_poly.pdbx_strand_id
1 'polypeptide(L)'
;MRGIEGMDEIRRITGQVEEGAFLVVKGGDRMNVMTIGWALWGVLWRKPVMMVAVRTSRFTHRILEGADSFTVSFPGEDRRRELHLCGTKSGRDLDKFKECGFST
;
A
#
# COMPACT_ATOMS: atom_id res chain seq x y z
N MET A 1 -16.77 25.55 4.75
CA MET A 1 -17.47 24.35 4.24
C MET A 1 -16.51 23.28 3.66
N ARG A 2 -15.25 23.17 4.13
CA ARG A 2 -14.29 22.12 3.68
C ARG A 2 -14.24 20.88 4.60
N GLY A 3 -14.94 20.93 5.73
CA GLY A 3 -14.87 19.88 6.76
C GLY A 3 -15.78 18.68 6.53
N ILE A 4 -16.75 18.79 5.62
CA ILE A 4 -17.78 17.75 5.36
C ILE A 4 -17.30 16.82 4.24
N GLU A 5 -16.78 17.37 3.13
CA GLU A 5 -16.22 16.61 2.00
C GLU A 5 -15.03 15.71 2.41
N GLY A 6 -14.14 16.20 3.28
CA GLY A 6 -12.99 15.42 3.74
C GLY A 6 -13.38 14.23 4.63
N MET A 7 -14.51 14.28 5.33
CA MET A 7 -14.98 13.18 6.17
C MET A 7 -15.59 12.05 5.35
N ASP A 8 -16.32 12.38 4.29
CA ASP A 8 -16.89 11.38 3.37
C ASP A 8 -15.79 10.68 2.57
N GLU A 9 -14.75 11.41 2.15
CA GLU A 9 -13.59 10.83 1.49
C GLU A 9 -12.78 9.91 2.42
N ILE A 10 -12.55 10.33 3.66
CA ILE A 10 -11.89 9.47 4.67
C ILE A 10 -12.71 8.20 4.92
N ARG A 11 -14.04 8.30 5.02
CA ARG A 11 -14.91 7.12 5.18
C ARG A 11 -14.80 6.18 3.99
N ARG A 12 -14.81 6.71 2.76
CA ARG A 12 -14.64 5.92 1.53
C ARG A 12 -13.30 5.19 1.52
N ILE A 13 -12.21 5.89 1.79
CA ILE A 13 -10.86 5.31 1.82
C ILE A 13 -10.74 4.26 2.95
N THR A 14 -11.32 4.54 4.11
CA THR A 14 -11.30 3.61 5.25
C THR A 14 -11.99 2.29 4.90
N GLY A 15 -13.18 2.34 4.29
CA GLY A 15 -13.86 1.13 3.83
C GLY A 15 -13.07 0.38 2.76
N GLN A 16 -12.44 1.10 1.82
CA GLN A 16 -11.65 0.47 0.76
C GLN A 16 -10.39 -0.23 1.28
N VAL A 17 -9.79 0.26 2.37
CA VAL A 17 -8.60 -0.37 2.97
C VAL A 17 -8.90 -1.70 3.63
N GLU A 18 -10.13 -1.90 4.12
CA GLU A 18 -10.55 -3.20 4.64
C GLU A 18 -10.58 -4.27 3.53
N GLU A 19 -10.88 -3.89 2.29
CA GLU A 19 -10.79 -4.78 1.13
C GLU A 19 -9.34 -5.01 0.67
N GLY A 20 -8.45 -4.07 1.00
CA GLY A 20 -7.02 -4.14 0.79
C GLY A 20 -6.48 -3.05 -0.13
N ALA A 21 -5.26 -2.60 0.17
CA ALA A 21 -4.50 -1.65 -0.62
C ALA A 21 -3.13 -2.20 -0.99
N PHE A 22 -2.56 -1.73 -2.09
CA PHE A 22 -1.20 -2.03 -2.48
C PHE A 22 -0.24 -1.03 -1.83
N LEU A 23 0.79 -1.55 -1.17
CA LEU A 23 1.97 -0.81 -0.79
C LEU A 23 3.10 -1.16 -1.76
N VAL A 24 3.53 -0.17 -2.53
CA VAL A 24 4.59 -0.28 -3.53
C VAL A 24 5.82 0.46 -3.04
N VAL A 25 6.98 -0.16 -3.13
CA VAL A 25 8.26 0.44 -2.76
C VAL A 25 9.33 0.06 -3.76
N LYS A 26 10.23 1.02 -4.04
CA LYS A 26 11.46 0.81 -4.81
C LYS A 26 12.65 1.31 -4.00
N GLY A 27 13.67 0.47 -3.86
CA GLY A 27 14.94 0.79 -3.21
C GLY A 27 16.09 0.15 -3.99
N GLY A 28 17.04 0.97 -4.46
CA GLY A 28 18.04 0.54 -5.43
C GLY A 28 17.42 -0.12 -6.67
N ASP A 29 17.93 -1.30 -7.03
CA ASP A 29 17.42 -2.09 -8.16
C ASP A 29 16.24 -3.00 -7.81
N ARG A 30 15.71 -2.92 -6.58
CA ARG A 30 14.63 -3.79 -6.11
C ARG A 30 13.33 -3.00 -6.00
N MET A 31 12.27 -3.56 -6.58
CA MET A 31 10.91 -3.07 -6.46
C MET A 31 10.01 -4.19 -5.96
N ASN A 32 9.06 -3.89 -5.09
CA ASN A 32 8.09 -4.86 -4.61
C ASN A 32 6.73 -4.23 -4.35
N VAL A 33 5.68 -5.03 -4.50
CA VAL A 33 4.31 -4.71 -4.09
C VAL A 33 3.86 -5.70 -3.02
N MET A 34 3.15 -5.21 -2.01
CA MET A 34 2.47 -6.04 -1.04
C MET A 34 1.09 -5.51 -0.71
N THR A 35 0.21 -6.39 -0.25
CA THR A 35 -1.11 -5.99 0.23
C THR A 35 -1.04 -5.58 1.70
N ILE A 36 -1.65 -4.44 2.02
CA ILE A 36 -1.96 -3.97 3.37
C ILE A 36 -3.48 -3.94 3.53
N GLY A 37 -3.98 -4.34 4.71
CA GLY A 37 -5.42 -4.32 5.03
C GLY A 37 -5.77 -3.27 6.08
N TRP A 38 -4.88 -2.31 6.31
CA TRP A 38 -5.07 -1.24 7.29
C TRP A 38 -4.12 -0.08 6.99
N ALA A 39 -4.53 1.12 7.38
CA ALA A 39 -3.73 2.33 7.40
C ALA A 39 -4.38 3.33 8.38
N LEU A 40 -3.58 4.27 8.88
CA LEU A 40 -4.05 5.37 9.72
C LEU A 40 -3.85 6.68 8.95
N TRP A 41 -4.82 7.57 9.01
CA TRP A 41 -4.76 8.90 8.39
C TRP A 41 -5.14 9.95 9.42
N GLY A 42 -4.50 11.12 9.30
CA GLY A 42 -4.78 12.23 10.20
C GLY A 42 -3.96 13.46 9.86
N VAL A 43 -3.85 14.37 10.83
CA VAL A 43 -3.08 15.60 10.71
C VAL A 43 -2.06 15.65 11.84
N LEU A 44 -0.77 15.70 11.50
CA LEU A 44 0.32 15.95 12.44
C LEU A 44 0.98 17.28 12.08
N TRP A 45 1.14 18.17 13.07
CA TRP A 45 1.73 19.51 12.88
C TRP A 45 1.15 20.29 11.69
N ARG A 46 -0.18 20.31 11.56
CA ARG A 46 -0.93 20.95 10.46
C ARG A 46 -0.61 20.39 9.06
N LYS A 47 -0.03 19.19 8.97
CA LYS A 47 0.21 18.47 7.71
C LYS A 47 -0.61 17.16 7.68
N PRO A 48 -1.26 16.83 6.54
CA PRO A 48 -1.91 15.54 6.38
C PRO A 48 -0.86 14.43 6.39
N VAL A 49 -1.13 13.35 7.11
CA VAL A 49 -0.25 12.18 7.20
C VAL A 49 -1.03 10.90 6.97
N MET A 50 -0.37 9.93 6.35
CA MET A 50 -0.79 8.54 6.31
C MET A 50 0.31 7.71 6.97
N MET A 51 -0.08 6.81 7.85
CA MET A 51 0.80 5.86 8.52
C MET A 51 0.38 4.45 8.16
N VAL A 52 1.37 3.66 7.78
CA VAL A 52 1.29 2.23 7.51
C VAL A 52 2.36 1.55 8.35
N ALA A 53 2.11 0.36 8.90
CA ALA A 53 3.18 -0.43 9.48
C ALA A 53 3.37 -1.75 8.73
N VAL A 54 4.64 -2.00 8.44
CA VAL A 54 5.11 -3.18 7.73
C VAL A 54 5.92 -3.99 8.73
N ARG A 55 5.49 -5.24 8.99
CA ARG A 55 6.22 -6.12 9.91
C ARG A 55 7.63 -6.37 9.38
N THR A 56 8.63 -6.32 10.26
CA THR A 56 10.06 -6.53 9.96
C THR A 56 10.36 -7.84 9.22
N SER A 57 9.54 -8.88 9.43
CA SER A 57 9.67 -10.16 8.73
C SER A 57 9.25 -10.10 7.25
N ARG A 58 8.55 -9.05 6.81
CA ARG A 58 8.11 -8.92 5.42
C ARG A 58 9.28 -8.51 4.55
N PHE A 59 9.41 -9.14 3.38
CA PHE A 59 10.43 -8.80 2.39
C PHE A 59 10.46 -7.30 2.06
N THR A 60 9.28 -6.68 1.97
CA THR A 60 9.09 -5.24 1.74
C THR A 60 9.78 -4.34 2.78
N HIS A 61 9.88 -4.77 4.04
CA HIS A 61 10.55 -3.98 5.08
C HIS A 61 12.01 -3.70 4.71
N ARG A 62 12.73 -4.71 4.20
CA ARG A 62 14.14 -4.56 3.82
C ARG A 62 14.34 -3.60 2.65
N ILE A 63 13.34 -3.46 1.78
CA ILE A 63 13.39 -2.50 0.67
C ILE A 63 13.10 -1.09 1.21
N LEU A 64 12.11 -0.97 2.11
CA LEU A 64 11.78 0.30 2.77
C LEU A 64 12.96 0.91 3.51
N GLU A 65 13.82 0.09 4.14
CA GLU A 65 15.02 0.57 4.84
C GLU A 65 16.01 1.33 3.93
N GLY A 66 15.98 1.07 2.62
CA GLY A 66 16.83 1.74 1.63
C GLY A 66 16.06 2.57 0.59
N ALA A 67 14.77 2.86 0.84
CA ALA A 67 13.92 3.60 -0.08
C ALA A 67 13.62 5.01 0.46
N ASP A 68 13.67 6.02 -0.41
CA ASP A 68 13.33 7.40 -0.03
C ASP A 68 11.81 7.62 0.14
N SER A 69 11.00 6.75 -0.48
CA SER A 69 9.55 6.89 -0.51
C SER A 69 8.85 5.56 -0.80
N PHE A 70 7.55 5.53 -0.56
CA PHE A 70 6.65 4.43 -0.93
C PHE A 70 5.31 5.00 -1.39
N THR A 71 4.55 4.19 -2.12
CA THR A 71 3.23 4.53 -2.62
C THR A 71 2.19 3.58 -2.03
N VAL A 72 1.04 4.12 -1.64
CA VAL A 72 -0.15 3.34 -1.30
C VAL A 72 -1.20 3.58 -2.38
N SER A 73 -1.68 2.50 -2.99
CA SER A 73 -2.69 2.54 -4.06
C SER A 73 -3.90 1.72 -3.66
N PHE A 74 -5.10 2.30 -3.77
CA PHE A 74 -6.35 1.63 -3.48
C PHE A 74 -6.97 1.13 -4.79
N PRO A 75 -6.92 -0.18 -5.07
CA PRO A 75 -7.46 -0.70 -6.31
C PRO A 75 -8.99 -0.75 -6.30
N GLY A 76 -9.59 -0.82 -7.49
CA GLY A 76 -11.01 -1.14 -7.64
C GLY A 76 -11.32 -2.60 -7.30
N GLU A 77 -12.62 -2.94 -7.29
CA GLU A 77 -13.11 -4.28 -6.94
C GLU A 77 -12.58 -5.40 -7.85
N ASP A 78 -12.05 -5.06 -9.03
CA ASP A 78 -11.54 -5.98 -10.04
C ASP A 78 -10.17 -6.60 -9.70
N ARG A 79 -9.49 -6.13 -8.64
CA ARG A 79 -8.11 -6.56 -8.31
C ARG A 79 -7.97 -7.53 -7.14
N ARG A 80 -9.05 -8.24 -6.77
CA ARG A 80 -9.02 -9.17 -5.62
C ARG A 80 -7.96 -10.27 -5.76
N ARG A 81 -7.75 -10.78 -6.98
CA ARG A 81 -6.75 -11.82 -7.24
C ARG A 81 -5.33 -11.29 -6.98
N GLU A 82 -5.04 -10.09 -7.45
CA GLU A 82 -3.76 -9.43 -7.30
C GLU A 82 -3.51 -9.04 -5.84
N LEU A 83 -4.53 -8.54 -5.13
CA LEU A 83 -4.48 -8.30 -3.69
C LEU A 83 -4.16 -9.59 -2.92
N HIS A 84 -4.79 -10.71 -3.28
CA HIS A 84 -4.50 -12.00 -2.64
C HIS A 84 -3.06 -12.46 -2.92
N LEU A 85 -2.61 -12.40 -4.17
CA LEU A 85 -1.26 -12.79 -4.57
C LEU A 85 -0.21 -11.92 -3.86
N CYS A 86 -0.39 -10.60 -3.89
CA CYS A 86 0.53 -9.64 -3.28
C CYS A 86 0.58 -9.74 -1.75
N GLY A 87 -0.49 -10.21 -1.11
CA GLY A 87 -0.57 -10.43 0.34
C GLY A 87 0.01 -11.76 0.82
N THR A 88 -0.05 -12.81 -0.01
CA THR A 88 0.31 -14.18 0.39
C THR A 88 1.66 -14.67 -0.12
N LYS A 89 2.09 -14.21 -1.31
CA LYS A 89 3.37 -14.62 -1.91
C LYS A 89 4.47 -13.61 -1.56
N SER A 90 5.68 -14.12 -1.37
CA SER A 90 6.84 -13.30 -1.04
C SER A 90 7.46 -12.71 -2.31
N GLY A 91 7.76 -11.41 -2.31
CA GLY A 91 8.50 -10.76 -3.40
C GLY A 91 10.00 -11.11 -3.44
N ARG A 92 10.47 -11.92 -2.47
CA ARG A 92 11.82 -12.48 -2.49
C ARG A 92 11.99 -13.47 -3.63
N ASP A 93 10.96 -14.26 -3.88
CA ASP A 93 11.00 -15.47 -4.71
C ASP A 93 10.11 -15.33 -5.96
N LEU A 94 9.33 -14.24 -6.05
CA LEU A 94 8.36 -14.01 -7.11
C LEU A 94 8.38 -12.54 -7.54
N ASP A 95 8.48 -12.31 -8.85
CA ASP A 95 8.25 -10.99 -9.43
C ASP A 95 6.73 -10.75 -9.55
N LYS A 96 6.19 -10.08 -8.53
CA LYS A 96 4.74 -9.81 -8.46
C LYS A 96 4.24 -8.85 -9.52
N PHE A 97 5.09 -7.95 -10.04
CA PHE A 97 4.65 -7.04 -11.09
C PHE A 97 4.38 -7.81 -12.37
N LYS A 98 5.30 -8.72 -12.72
CA LYS A 98 5.14 -9.61 -13.86
C LYS A 98 3.93 -10.54 -13.69
N GLU A 99 3.79 -11.18 -12.53
CA GLU A 99 2.67 -12.11 -12.27
C GLU A 99 1.29 -11.42 -12.25
N CYS A 100 1.23 -10.17 -11.79
CA CYS A 100 0.00 -9.38 -11.76
C CYS A 100 -0.24 -8.58 -13.06
N GLY A 101 0.71 -8.57 -14.00
CA GLY A 101 0.61 -7.77 -15.21
C GLY A 101 0.62 -6.25 -14.94
N PHE A 102 1.29 -5.82 -13.88
CA PHE A 102 1.40 -4.41 -13.52
C PHE A 102 2.46 -3.72 -14.38
N SER A 103 2.18 -2.48 -14.78
CA SER A 103 3.19 -1.60 -15.38
C SER A 103 4.05 -0.97 -14.28
N THR A 104 5.34 -0.82 -14.57
CA THR A 104 6.35 -0.22 -13.70
C THR A 104 6.86 1.09 -14.26
#